data_AF-A0A3N5PF24-F1
#
_entry.id   AF-A0A3N5PF24-F1
#
_cell.length_a   1.000
_cell.length_b   1.000
_cell.length_c   1.000
_cell.angle_alpha   90.00
_cell.angle_beta   90.00
_cell.angle_gamma   90.00
#
_symmetry.space_group_name_H-M   'P 1'
#
loop_
_entity.id
_entity.type
_entity.pdbx_description
1 polymer ?
#
loop_
_entity_poly.entity_id
_entity_poly.type
_entity_poly.pdbx_seq_one_letter_code
_entity_poly.pdbx_strand_id
1 'polypeptide(L)'
;MGFSPKTYQSQLTGCVKPRIQMGRQSPNLPPHTQTIELVSPMPNEPIITVEQLRQLLDYECKTGVFSWSEPTREWFASYAHWRAYKAKQSCIKPFSYEHSAGYLCGEIGGVSLLAHRVAWAYCQGSWPDEQIDHVNHDKKDNRLANLRLAPQAENVKNSGKRSDNSSGVTGVYWSRSRKKWVAQIGLPGPKTKPLGRYDIFEDAVAARKAAEIEYGFHENHGKNADELKGGKR
;
A
#
# COMPACT_ATOMS: atom_id res chain seq x y z
N MET A 1 23.50 29.86 2.12
CA MET A 1 23.41 28.39 2.24
C MET A 1 22.06 27.98 1.68
N GLY A 2 22.00 27.68 0.38
CA GLY A 2 20.76 27.33 -0.33
C GLY A 2 20.62 25.82 -0.43
N PHE A 3 19.58 25.25 0.19
CA PHE A 3 19.20 23.87 -0.03
C PHE A 3 18.19 23.81 -1.18
N SER A 4 18.66 23.33 -2.32
CA SER A 4 17.83 22.97 -3.47
C SER A 4 16.97 21.76 -3.12
N PRO A 5 15.64 21.77 -3.39
CA PRO A 5 14.81 20.60 -3.18
C PRO A 5 15.13 19.54 -4.23
N LYS A 6 15.58 18.35 -3.77
CA LYS A 6 15.78 17.18 -4.62
C LYS A 6 14.45 16.75 -5.22
N THR A 7 14.25 17.05 -6.50
CA THR A 7 13.19 16.50 -7.32
C THR A 7 13.41 15.00 -7.48
N TYR A 8 12.56 14.20 -6.83
CA TYR A 8 12.49 12.76 -7.05
C TYR A 8 11.71 12.53 -8.36
N GLN A 9 12.42 12.52 -9.49
CA GLN A 9 11.83 12.10 -10.76
C GLN A 9 11.54 10.60 -10.67
N SER A 10 10.27 10.24 -10.55
CA SER A 10 9.81 8.87 -10.71
C SER A 10 10.01 8.47 -12.18
N GLN A 11 11.04 7.69 -12.44
CA GLN A 11 11.19 7.03 -13.73
C GLN A 11 10.07 6.00 -13.85
N LEU A 12 9.05 6.33 -14.63
CA LEU A 12 8.01 5.41 -15.07
C LEU A 12 8.63 4.37 -16.02
N THR A 13 9.33 3.38 -15.47
CA THR A 13 9.68 2.19 -16.23
C THR A 13 8.42 1.36 -16.39
N GLY A 14 7.89 1.27 -17.62
CA GLY A 14 6.75 0.42 -17.93
C GLY A 14 7.00 -1.01 -17.44
N CYS A 15 6.06 -1.52 -16.65
CA CYS A 15 6.08 -2.90 -16.16
C CYS A 15 5.75 -3.85 -17.31
N VAL A 16 6.74 -4.14 -18.14
CA VAL A 16 6.69 -5.24 -19.10
C VAL A 16 7.17 -6.47 -18.35
N LYS A 17 6.34 -7.52 -18.28
CA LYS A 17 6.78 -8.83 -17.78
C LYS A 17 8.07 -9.21 -18.52
N PRO A 18 9.19 -9.46 -17.84
CA PRO A 18 10.40 -9.89 -18.52
C PRO A 18 10.10 -11.19 -19.27
N ARG A 19 10.29 -11.15 -20.59
CA ARG A 19 10.09 -12.31 -21.48
C ARG A 19 11.23 -13.29 -21.22
N ILE A 20 10.95 -14.39 -20.54
CA ILE A 20 11.91 -15.49 -20.35
C ILE A 20 12.13 -16.13 -21.73
N GLN A 21 13.20 -15.74 -22.43
CA GLN A 21 13.68 -16.47 -23.59
C GLN A 21 14.34 -17.77 -23.11
N MET A 22 13.64 -18.90 -23.26
CA MET A 22 14.27 -20.21 -23.12
C MET A 22 15.20 -20.43 -24.33
N GLY A 23 16.48 -20.12 -24.16
CA GLY A 23 17.53 -20.44 -25.12
C GLY A 23 17.70 -21.95 -25.21
N ARG A 24 17.49 -22.51 -26.41
CA ARG A 24 17.90 -23.88 -26.75
C ARG A 24 19.41 -23.89 -26.93
N GLN A 25 20.14 -24.61 -26.08
CA GLN A 25 21.44 -25.18 -26.43
C GLN A 25 21.52 -26.65 -25.98
N SER A 26 22.04 -27.46 -26.89
CA SER A 26 22.23 -28.92 -26.83
C SER A 26 23.50 -29.30 -26.03
N PRO A 27 23.79 -30.58 -25.76
CA PRO A 27 24.18 -31.04 -24.43
C PRO A 27 25.66 -31.43 -24.34
N ASN A 28 26.26 -31.20 -23.17
CA ASN A 28 27.22 -32.10 -22.52
C ASN A 28 27.85 -31.38 -21.32
N LEU A 29 27.55 -31.84 -20.10
CA LEU A 29 28.54 -32.02 -19.01
C LEU A 29 27.86 -32.82 -17.85
N PRO A 30 28.60 -33.69 -17.13
CA PRO A 30 28.07 -34.73 -16.23
C PRO A 30 27.73 -34.21 -14.81
N PRO A 31 27.11 -35.04 -13.95
CA PRO A 31 26.23 -34.58 -12.87
C PRO A 31 27.04 -34.23 -11.63
N HIS A 32 27.10 -32.94 -11.32
CA HIS A 32 27.19 -32.53 -9.94
C HIS A 32 25.77 -32.21 -9.51
N THR A 33 25.17 -33.16 -8.81
CA THR A 33 23.97 -32.97 -8.01
C THR A 33 24.26 -31.81 -7.06
N GLN A 34 23.94 -30.59 -7.48
CA GLN A 34 23.67 -29.52 -6.55
C GLN A 34 22.32 -29.88 -5.95
N THR A 35 22.39 -30.68 -4.89
CA THR A 35 21.35 -30.74 -3.88
C THR A 35 20.97 -29.29 -3.60
N ILE A 36 19.77 -28.90 -4.04
CA ILE A 36 19.13 -27.69 -3.56
C ILE A 36 18.92 -27.97 -2.08
N GLU A 37 19.89 -27.56 -1.26
CA GLU A 37 19.76 -27.57 0.19
C GLU A 37 18.46 -26.83 0.48
N LEU A 38 17.51 -27.55 1.09
CA LEU A 38 16.30 -27.00 1.66
C LEU A 38 16.73 -26.06 2.78
N VAL A 39 17.05 -24.82 2.42
CA VAL A 39 17.33 -23.76 3.39
C VAL A 39 16.05 -23.58 4.19
N SER A 40 16.11 -24.02 5.45
CA SER A 40 15.03 -23.83 6.41
C SER A 40 14.74 -22.32 6.52
N PRO A 41 13.49 -21.86 6.34
CA PRO A 41 13.21 -20.44 6.22
C PRO A 41 13.53 -19.70 7.52
N MET A 42 14.31 -18.63 7.40
CA MET A 42 14.61 -17.69 8.47
C MET A 42 13.30 -17.02 8.94
N PRO A 43 13.14 -16.71 10.24
CA PRO A 43 11.85 -16.36 10.84
C PRO A 43 11.22 -15.02 10.40
N ASN A 44 11.76 -14.35 9.38
CA ASN A 44 11.27 -13.05 8.89
C ASN A 44 11.10 -12.98 7.35
N GLU A 45 11.25 -14.08 6.62
CA GLU A 45 11.00 -14.03 5.17
C GLU A 45 9.50 -14.11 4.85
N PRO A 46 9.02 -13.33 3.86
CA PRO A 46 7.67 -13.52 3.34
C PRO A 46 7.58 -14.93 2.75
N ILE A 47 6.61 -15.71 3.22
CA ILE A 47 6.38 -17.14 2.90
C ILE A 47 6.29 -17.39 1.38
N ILE A 48 6.08 -16.35 0.56
CA ILE A 48 6.17 -16.40 -0.89
C ILE A 48 7.17 -15.37 -1.43
N THR A 49 8.11 -15.81 -2.26
CA THR A 49 9.06 -14.93 -2.95
C THR A 49 8.39 -14.16 -4.08
N VAL A 50 9.00 -13.05 -4.52
CA VAL A 50 8.43 -12.21 -5.59
C VAL A 50 8.43 -12.94 -6.94
N GLU A 51 9.45 -13.74 -7.24
CA GLU A 51 9.47 -14.59 -8.44
C GLU A 51 8.28 -15.55 -8.46
N GLN A 52 8.02 -16.20 -7.33
CA GLN A 52 6.89 -17.11 -7.19
C GLN A 52 5.55 -16.37 -7.33
N LEU A 53 5.43 -15.18 -6.75
CA LEU A 53 4.27 -14.30 -6.94
C LEU A 53 4.03 -13.99 -8.43
N ARG A 54 5.10 -13.65 -9.18
CA ARG A 54 5.04 -13.32 -10.61
C ARG A 54 4.69 -14.50 -11.51
N GLN A 55 4.94 -15.73 -11.04
CA GLN A 55 4.51 -16.96 -11.73
C GLN A 55 3.03 -17.28 -11.52
N LEU A 56 2.45 -16.84 -10.40
CA LEU A 56 1.06 -17.13 -10.03
C LEU A 56 0.08 -16.01 -10.41
N LEU A 57 0.59 -14.78 -10.57
CA LEU A 57 -0.24 -13.60 -10.78
C LEU A 57 0.21 -12.73 -11.93
N ASP A 58 -0.79 -12.14 -12.56
CA ASP A 58 -0.68 -11.03 -13.49
C ASP A 58 -1.19 -9.79 -12.76
N TYR A 59 -0.35 -8.77 -12.69
CA TYR A 59 -0.71 -7.47 -12.14
C TYR A 59 -0.53 -6.39 -13.21
N GLU A 60 -1.58 -5.62 -13.45
CA GLU A 60 -1.53 -4.48 -14.36
C GLU A 60 -1.35 -3.17 -13.58
N CYS A 61 -0.16 -2.58 -13.63
CA CYS A 61 0.19 -1.43 -12.79
C CYS A 61 -0.66 -0.18 -13.02
N LYS A 62 -1.22 -0.02 -14.23
CA LYS A 62 -2.05 1.14 -14.60
C LYS A 62 -3.48 1.05 -14.05
N THR A 63 -4.03 -0.16 -13.96
CA THR A 63 -5.40 -0.40 -13.51
C THR A 63 -5.48 -0.88 -12.07
N GLY A 64 -4.37 -1.41 -11.53
CA GLY A 64 -4.31 -1.96 -10.19
C GLY A 64 -5.00 -3.32 -10.06
N VAL A 65 -5.34 -3.97 -11.20
CA VAL A 65 -6.09 -5.22 -11.24
C VAL A 65 -5.14 -6.41 -11.20
N PHE A 66 -5.52 -7.40 -10.39
CA PHE A 66 -4.88 -8.71 -10.34
C PHE A 66 -5.70 -9.74 -11.13
N SER A 67 -5.00 -10.64 -11.80
CA SER A 67 -5.52 -11.84 -12.47
C SER A 67 -4.61 -13.02 -12.16
N TRP A 68 -5.17 -14.24 -12.11
CA TRP A 68 -4.36 -15.44 -11.94
C TRP A 68 -3.60 -15.77 -13.22
N SER A 69 -2.30 -16.02 -13.13
CA SER A 69 -1.53 -16.65 -14.21
C SER A 69 -1.78 -18.15 -14.22
N GLU A 70 -1.48 -18.81 -15.35
CA GLU A 70 -1.47 -20.29 -15.37
C GLU A 70 -0.30 -20.82 -14.53
N PRO A 71 -0.57 -21.48 -13.38
CA PRO A 71 0.50 -21.96 -12.51
C PRO A 71 1.23 -23.13 -13.19
N THR A 72 2.55 -23.08 -13.22
CA THR A 72 3.37 -24.21 -13.69
C THR A 72 3.18 -25.40 -12.74
N ARG A 73 3.11 -26.62 -13.28
CA ARG A 73 2.73 -27.84 -12.53
C ARG A 73 3.72 -28.15 -11.40
N GLU A 74 4.97 -27.80 -11.60
CA GLU A 74 6.15 -28.11 -10.78
C GLU A 74 6.08 -27.47 -9.39
N TRP A 75 5.23 -26.46 -9.24
CA TRP A 75 5.01 -25.74 -8.00
C TRP A 75 4.16 -26.50 -6.98
N PHE A 76 3.49 -27.57 -7.42
CA PHE A 76 2.54 -28.30 -6.60
C PHE A 76 3.07 -29.69 -6.26
N ALA A 77 2.98 -30.05 -4.98
CA ALA A 77 3.39 -31.35 -4.48
C ALA A 77 2.69 -32.54 -5.17
N SER A 78 1.53 -32.32 -5.80
CA SER A 78 0.83 -33.33 -6.58
C SER A 78 -0.04 -32.74 -7.68
N TYR A 79 -0.36 -33.56 -8.70
CA TYR A 79 -1.30 -33.19 -9.76
C TYR A 79 -2.70 -32.90 -9.22
N ALA A 80 -3.13 -33.61 -8.16
CA ALA A 80 -4.40 -33.35 -7.50
C ALA A 80 -4.41 -31.97 -6.83
N HIS A 81 -3.31 -31.58 -6.18
CA HIS A 81 -3.17 -30.24 -5.59
C HIS A 81 -3.21 -29.15 -6.67
N TRP A 82 -2.46 -29.30 -7.77
CA TRP A 82 -2.50 -28.35 -8.90
C TRP A 82 -3.91 -28.23 -9.51
N ARG A 83 -4.62 -29.34 -9.72
CA ARG A 83 -5.98 -29.34 -10.25
C ARG A 83 -6.97 -28.65 -9.31
N ALA A 84 -6.91 -28.94 -8.01
CA ALA A 84 -7.76 -28.29 -7.01
C ALA A 84 -7.48 -26.79 -6.93
N TYR A 85 -6.22 -26.38 -6.98
CA TYR A 85 -5.82 -24.99 -6.98
C TYR A 85 -6.35 -24.24 -8.21
N LYS A 86 -6.19 -24.79 -9.42
CA LYS A 86 -6.77 -24.20 -10.65
C LYS A 86 -8.29 -24.07 -10.58
N ALA A 87 -8.99 -25.09 -10.06
CA ALA A 87 -10.44 -25.05 -9.93
C ALA A 87 -10.91 -23.96 -8.94
N LYS A 88 -10.15 -23.71 -7.86
CA LYS A 88 -10.42 -22.60 -6.92
C LYS A 88 -10.20 -21.25 -7.59
N GLN A 89 -9.10 -21.10 -8.34
CA GLN A 89 -8.74 -19.86 -9.04
C GLN A 89 -9.74 -19.47 -10.14
N SER A 90 -10.32 -20.43 -10.86
CA SER A 90 -11.32 -20.13 -11.89
C SER A 90 -12.62 -19.53 -11.34
N CYS A 91 -12.90 -19.71 -10.05
CA CYS A 91 -14.14 -19.27 -9.42
C CYS A 91 -13.98 -17.95 -8.62
N ILE A 92 -12.73 -17.52 -8.35
CA ILE A 92 -12.45 -16.43 -7.42
C ILE A 92 -11.41 -15.50 -8.03
N LYS A 93 -11.76 -14.22 -8.19
CA LYS A 93 -10.82 -13.19 -8.62
C LYS A 93 -9.75 -12.97 -7.53
N PRO A 94 -8.45 -12.88 -7.87
CA PRO A 94 -7.42 -12.65 -6.87
C PRO A 94 -7.60 -11.26 -6.22
N PHE A 95 -7.32 -11.20 -4.92
CA PHE A 95 -7.40 -9.97 -4.12
C PHE A 95 -8.74 -9.22 -4.20
N SER A 96 -9.86 -9.95 -4.21
CA SER A 96 -11.21 -9.37 -4.27
C SER A 96 -11.90 -9.21 -2.92
N TYR A 97 -11.33 -9.73 -1.83
CA TYR A 97 -11.96 -9.71 -0.50
C TYR A 97 -11.57 -8.45 0.26
N GLU A 98 -12.51 -7.90 1.04
CA GLU A 98 -12.26 -6.74 1.88
C GLU A 98 -11.86 -7.17 3.29
N HIS A 99 -10.65 -6.77 3.70
CA HIS A 99 -10.17 -6.88 5.06
C HIS A 99 -10.95 -5.93 5.98
N SER A 100 -11.00 -6.23 7.29
CA SER A 100 -11.69 -5.40 8.30
C SER A 100 -11.20 -3.95 8.35
N ALA A 101 -9.95 -3.71 7.95
CA ALA A 101 -9.36 -2.38 7.83
C ALA A 101 -9.69 -1.65 6.51
N GLY A 102 -10.51 -2.25 5.63
CA GLY A 102 -10.96 -1.69 4.35
C GLY A 102 -10.01 -1.93 3.15
N TYR A 103 -8.94 -2.70 3.32
CA TYR A 103 -8.00 -3.05 2.25
C TYR A 103 -8.46 -4.29 1.49
N LEU A 104 -8.18 -4.36 0.19
CA LEU A 104 -8.32 -5.60 -0.56
C LEU A 104 -7.26 -6.62 -0.14
N CYS A 105 -7.67 -7.87 0.08
CA CYS A 105 -6.81 -8.99 0.44
C CYS A 105 -7.15 -10.27 -0.34
N GLY A 106 -6.19 -11.18 -0.37
CA GLY A 106 -6.29 -12.47 -1.03
C GLY A 106 -5.36 -13.49 -0.38
N GLU A 107 -5.61 -14.76 -0.64
CA GLU A 107 -4.81 -15.86 -0.08
C GLU A 107 -3.98 -16.50 -1.19
N ILE A 108 -2.68 -16.67 -0.94
CA ILE A 108 -1.78 -17.42 -1.82
C ILE A 108 -1.00 -18.41 -0.96
N GLY A 109 -1.05 -19.70 -1.31
CA GLY A 109 -0.33 -20.74 -0.57
C GLY A 109 -0.75 -20.85 0.91
N GLY A 110 -1.98 -20.52 1.25
CA GLY A 110 -2.48 -20.52 2.63
C GLY A 110 -2.13 -19.27 3.45
N VAL A 111 -1.48 -18.28 2.84
CA VAL A 111 -1.08 -17.03 3.50
C VAL A 111 -1.94 -15.88 2.99
N SER A 112 -2.54 -15.14 3.92
CA SER A 112 -3.33 -13.94 3.62
C SER A 112 -2.41 -12.75 3.36
N LEU A 113 -2.59 -12.10 2.20
CA LEU A 113 -1.76 -11.01 1.71
C LEU A 113 -2.64 -9.80 1.34
N LEU A 114 -2.12 -8.60 1.58
CA LEU A 114 -2.77 -7.34 1.22
C LEU A 114 -2.43 -6.95 -0.22
N ALA A 115 -3.44 -6.56 -1.00
CA ALA A 115 -3.33 -6.21 -2.42
C ALA A 115 -2.26 -5.14 -2.69
N HIS A 116 -2.22 -4.05 -1.92
CA HIS A 116 -1.26 -2.98 -2.13
C HIS A 116 0.19 -3.42 -1.90
N ARG A 117 0.45 -4.33 -0.94
CA ARG A 117 1.80 -4.87 -0.70
C ARG A 117 2.22 -5.78 -1.84
N VAL A 118 1.27 -6.57 -2.35
CA VAL A 118 1.51 -7.46 -3.49
C VAL A 118 1.77 -6.66 -4.77
N ALA A 119 0.99 -5.61 -5.03
CA ALA A 119 1.19 -4.70 -6.16
C ALA A 119 2.60 -4.08 -6.14
N TRP A 120 3.02 -3.60 -4.97
CA TRP A 120 4.36 -3.04 -4.78
C TRP A 120 5.45 -4.08 -5.00
N ALA A 121 5.34 -5.24 -4.33
CA ALA A 121 6.33 -6.30 -4.45
C ALA A 121 6.47 -6.81 -5.88
N TYR A 122 5.34 -6.95 -6.59
CA TYR A 122 5.31 -7.35 -8.00
C TYR A 122 6.13 -6.42 -8.89
N CYS A 123 6.02 -5.10 -8.66
CA CYS A 123 6.69 -4.10 -9.48
C CYS A 123 8.15 -3.89 -9.07
N GLN A 124 8.40 -3.77 -7.77
CA GLN A 124 9.71 -3.43 -7.23
C GLN A 124 10.68 -4.62 -7.22
N GLY A 125 10.18 -5.86 -7.28
CA GLY A 125 11.01 -7.07 -7.22
C GLY A 125 11.35 -7.52 -5.79
N SER A 126 10.97 -6.75 -4.78
CA SER A 126 11.16 -7.06 -3.36
C SER A 126 9.95 -6.67 -2.54
N TRP A 127 9.73 -7.35 -1.42
CA TRP A 127 8.68 -6.97 -0.50
C TRP A 127 9.02 -5.64 0.20
N PRO A 128 8.03 -4.78 0.47
CA PRO A 128 8.25 -3.51 1.15
C PRO A 128 8.58 -3.77 2.62
N ASP A 129 9.69 -3.21 3.09
CA ASP A 129 10.06 -3.20 4.52
C ASP A 129 9.19 -2.20 5.31
N GLU A 130 8.80 -1.11 4.65
CA GLU A 130 7.96 -0.05 5.23
C GLU A 130 6.47 -0.24 4.91
N GLN A 131 5.62 0.59 5.53
CA GLN A 131 4.21 0.66 5.19
C GLN A 131 3.99 1.33 3.85
N ILE A 132 3.03 0.81 3.09
CA ILE A 132 2.57 1.42 1.85
C ILE A 132 1.30 2.21 2.14
N ASP A 133 1.30 3.46 1.73
CA ASP A 133 0.18 4.38 1.83
C ASP A 133 -0.46 4.63 0.45
N HIS A 134 -1.77 4.88 0.45
CA HIS A 134 -2.55 5.22 -0.73
C HIS A 134 -2.64 6.74 -0.82
N VAL A 135 -2.08 7.34 -1.88
CA VAL A 135 -2.02 8.80 -2.05
C VAL A 135 -3.41 9.43 -2.05
N ASN A 136 -4.40 8.76 -2.65
CA ASN A 136 -5.79 9.21 -2.72
C ASN A 136 -6.69 8.73 -1.56
N HIS A 137 -6.13 8.04 -0.56
CA HIS A 137 -6.84 7.43 0.58
C HIS A 137 -7.88 6.37 0.23
N ASP A 138 -7.97 5.96 -1.04
CA ASP A 138 -8.82 4.86 -1.48
C ASP A 138 -8.04 3.54 -1.38
N LYS A 139 -8.32 2.81 -0.31
CA LYS A 139 -7.69 1.51 0.02
C LYS A 139 -7.96 0.41 -1.01
N LYS A 140 -8.94 0.60 -1.91
CA LYS A 140 -9.28 -0.34 -2.99
C LYS A 140 -8.54 -0.02 -4.29
N ASP A 141 -8.00 1.19 -4.41
CA ASP A 141 -7.26 1.64 -5.58
C ASP A 141 -5.77 1.26 -5.49
N ASN A 142 -5.47 0.03 -5.91
CA ASN A 142 -4.12 -0.52 -5.85
C ASN A 142 -3.29 -0.25 -7.12
N ARG A 143 -3.57 0.83 -7.87
CA ARG A 143 -2.72 1.27 -8.98
C ARG A 143 -1.34 1.67 -8.44
N LEU A 144 -0.25 1.27 -9.11
CA LEU A 144 1.10 1.54 -8.63
C LEU A 144 1.36 3.05 -8.44
N ALA A 145 0.81 3.88 -9.34
CA ALA A 145 0.91 5.34 -9.25
C ALA A 145 0.19 5.95 -8.03
N ASN A 146 -0.72 5.21 -7.41
CA ASN A 146 -1.44 5.60 -6.20
C ASN A 146 -0.79 5.07 -4.91
N LEU A 147 0.26 4.26 -5.02
CA LEU A 147 0.96 3.67 -3.88
C LEU A 147 2.28 4.41 -3.64
N ARG A 148 2.61 4.64 -2.38
CA ARG A 148 3.92 5.18 -1.96
C ARG A 148 4.44 4.47 -0.72
N LEU A 149 5.75 4.36 -0.58
CA LEU A 149 6.36 4.08 0.72
C LEU A 149 6.13 5.29 1.61
N ALA A 150 5.52 5.06 2.77
CA ALA A 150 5.32 6.09 3.75
C ALA A 150 5.86 5.58 5.09
N PRO A 151 6.99 6.10 5.58
CA PRO A 151 7.37 5.86 6.95
C PRO A 151 6.22 6.33 7.86
N GLN A 152 6.01 5.66 8.99
CA GLN A 152 4.84 5.87 9.84
C GLN A 152 4.60 7.37 10.18
N ALA A 153 5.68 8.14 10.32
CA ALA A 153 5.65 9.59 10.54
C ALA A 153 5.02 10.39 9.38
N GLU A 154 5.22 9.99 8.14
CA GLU A 154 4.65 10.64 6.95
C GLU A 154 3.22 10.18 6.67
N ASN A 155 2.90 8.92 6.99
CA ASN A 155 1.53 8.40 6.88
C ASN A 155 0.54 9.21 7.77
N VAL A 156 0.96 9.56 8.99
CA VAL A 156 0.17 10.42 9.89
C VAL A 156 -0.11 11.81 9.28
N LYS A 157 0.79 12.34 8.45
CA LYS A 157 0.60 13.63 7.77
C LYS A 157 -0.33 13.55 6.54
N ASN A 158 -0.68 12.35 6.11
CA ASN A 158 -1.62 12.10 5.02
C ASN A 158 -2.87 11.37 5.53
N SER A 159 -3.16 11.39 6.82
CA SER A 159 -4.34 10.71 7.34
C SER A 159 -5.62 11.46 6.95
N GLY A 160 -6.61 10.74 6.45
CA GLY A 160 -7.95 11.26 6.23
C GLY A 160 -8.66 11.69 7.52
N LYS A 161 -9.80 12.35 7.40
CA LYS A 161 -10.62 12.76 8.55
C LYS A 161 -11.17 11.52 9.27
N ARG A 162 -11.04 11.50 10.60
CA ARG A 162 -11.63 10.42 11.40
C ARG A 162 -13.16 10.46 11.33
N SER A 163 -13.80 9.29 11.36
CA SER A 163 -15.27 9.16 11.33
C SER A 163 -15.96 9.77 12.54
N ASP A 164 -15.28 9.86 13.68
CA ASP A 164 -15.75 10.48 14.93
C ASP A 164 -15.50 12.00 15.00
N ASN A 165 -15.03 12.61 13.90
CA ASN A 165 -14.83 14.05 13.85
C ASN A 165 -16.16 14.79 13.70
N SER A 166 -16.63 15.40 14.78
CA SER A 166 -17.88 16.16 14.84
C SER A 166 -17.76 17.62 14.38
N SER A 167 -16.55 18.17 14.28
CA SER A 167 -16.34 19.57 13.85
C SER A 167 -16.18 19.70 12.33
N GLY A 168 -15.96 18.58 11.64
CA GLY A 168 -15.67 18.55 10.21
C GLY A 168 -14.22 18.89 9.85
N VAL A 169 -13.40 19.36 10.81
CA VAL A 169 -12.00 19.75 10.60
C VAL A 169 -11.09 18.99 11.57
N THR A 170 -10.10 18.27 11.03
CA THR A 170 -9.17 17.48 11.84
C THR A 170 -8.37 18.36 12.80
N GLY A 171 -8.37 18.02 14.08
CA GLY A 171 -7.61 18.74 15.10
C GLY A 171 -8.29 20.00 15.64
N VAL A 172 -9.53 20.29 15.22
CA VAL A 172 -10.35 21.40 15.76
C VAL A 172 -11.55 20.83 16.49
N TYR A 173 -11.82 21.25 17.73
CA TYR A 173 -12.98 20.79 18.49
C TYR A 173 -13.45 21.81 19.53
N TRP A 174 -14.73 21.74 19.90
CA TRP A 174 -15.30 22.62 20.94
C TRP A 174 -15.02 22.06 22.34
N SER A 175 -14.36 22.84 23.20
CA SER A 175 -14.14 22.48 24.60
C SER A 175 -15.28 23.03 25.46
N ARG A 176 -16.21 22.16 25.87
CA ARG A 176 -17.36 22.55 26.72
C ARG A 176 -16.94 23.18 28.05
N SER A 177 -15.91 22.64 28.70
CA SER A 177 -15.43 23.14 29.99
C SER A 177 -14.82 24.54 29.89
N ARG A 178 -14.23 24.89 28.75
CA ARG A 178 -13.58 26.18 28.52
C ARG A 178 -14.41 27.15 27.71
N LYS A 179 -15.54 26.70 27.16
CA LYS A 179 -16.41 27.44 26.23
C LYS A 179 -15.62 28.09 25.09
N LYS A 180 -14.65 27.37 24.53
CA LYS A 180 -13.76 27.84 23.45
C LYS A 180 -13.50 26.73 22.42
N TRP A 181 -13.27 27.13 21.18
CA TRP A 181 -12.72 26.28 20.13
C TRP A 181 -11.24 26.03 20.39
N VAL A 182 -10.81 24.78 20.31
CA VAL A 182 -9.41 24.39 20.49
C VAL A 182 -8.87 23.88 19.18
N ALA A 183 -7.70 24.39 18.78
CA ALA A 183 -6.96 23.89 17.63
C ALA A 183 -5.69 23.18 18.11
N GLN A 184 -5.41 22.01 17.54
CA GLN A 184 -4.21 21.22 17.80
C GLN A 184 -3.71 20.54 16.52
N ILE A 185 -2.41 20.25 16.46
CA ILE A 185 -1.78 19.49 15.39
C ILE A 185 -1.08 18.27 15.95
N GLY A 186 -1.33 17.10 15.39
CA GLY A 186 -0.53 15.91 15.68
C GLY A 186 0.75 15.94 14.87
N LEU A 187 1.92 15.90 15.51
CA LEU A 187 3.20 15.75 14.84
C LEU A 187 3.68 14.29 15.00
N PRO A 188 4.70 13.84 14.25
CA PRO A 188 5.28 12.51 14.46
C PRO A 188 5.62 12.28 15.94
N GLY A 189 4.96 11.30 16.56
CA GLY A 189 5.07 11.01 17.99
C GLY A 189 3.70 10.96 18.71
N PRO A 190 3.70 10.65 20.01
CA PRO A 190 2.45 10.41 20.76
C PRO A 190 1.73 11.70 21.19
N LYS A 191 2.35 12.87 21.02
CA LYS A 191 1.83 14.13 21.58
C LYS A 191 1.30 15.04 20.48
N THR A 192 0.11 15.60 20.72
CA THR A 192 -0.42 16.70 19.93
C THR A 192 0.15 18.03 20.43
N LYS A 193 0.50 18.91 19.50
CA LYS A 193 0.92 20.29 19.79
C LYS A 193 -0.32 21.19 19.81
N PRO A 194 -0.60 21.91 20.92
CA PRO A 194 -1.68 22.88 20.96
C PRO A 194 -1.31 24.09 20.10
N LEU A 195 -2.23 24.52 19.23
CA LEU A 195 -2.06 25.71 18.38
C LEU A 195 -2.68 26.94 19.03
N GLY A 196 -3.77 26.75 19.79
CA GLY A 196 -4.43 27.84 20.48
C GLY A 196 -5.85 27.50 20.90
N ARG A 197 -6.48 28.49 21.52
CA ARG A 197 -7.91 28.48 21.88
C ARG A 197 -8.54 29.75 21.34
N TYR A 198 -9.70 29.62 20.74
CA TYR A 198 -10.37 30.67 19.99
C TYR A 198 -11.83 30.74 20.40
N ASP A 199 -12.41 31.94 20.34
CA ASP A 199 -13.84 32.13 20.57
C ASP A 199 -14.65 31.80 19.30
N ILE A 200 -14.05 31.98 18.12
CA ILE A 200 -14.65 31.77 16.82
C ILE A 200 -14.09 30.48 16.20
N PHE A 201 -14.97 29.68 15.57
CA PHE A 201 -14.59 28.44 14.89
C PHE A 201 -13.59 28.68 13.76
N GLU A 202 -13.86 29.70 12.95
CA GLU A 202 -13.06 30.05 11.77
C GLU A 202 -11.61 30.39 12.13
N ASP A 203 -11.38 31.09 13.25
CA ASP A 203 -10.04 31.41 13.74
C ASP A 203 -9.26 30.13 14.12
N ALA A 204 -9.94 29.17 14.75
CA ALA A 204 -9.34 27.88 15.08
C ALA A 204 -8.98 27.09 13.82
N VAL A 205 -9.82 27.16 12.78
CA VAL A 205 -9.55 26.54 11.47
C VAL A 205 -8.40 27.24 10.75
N ALA A 206 -8.33 28.57 10.77
CA ALA A 206 -7.25 29.34 10.18
C ALA A 206 -5.90 29.00 10.82
N ALA A 207 -5.86 28.94 12.17
CA ALA A 207 -4.67 28.52 12.90
C ALA A 207 -4.27 27.07 12.57
N ARG A 208 -5.23 26.18 12.41
CA ARG A 208 -5.00 24.79 11.99
C ARG A 208 -4.37 24.71 10.61
N LYS A 209 -4.91 25.44 9.61
CA LYS A 209 -4.39 25.49 8.24
C LYS A 209 -3.00 26.11 8.16
N ALA A 210 -2.75 27.18 8.91
CA ALA A 210 -1.42 27.79 8.98
C ALA A 210 -0.37 26.80 9.50
N ALA A 211 -0.70 26.05 10.55
CA ALA A 211 0.17 25.00 11.06
C ALA A 211 0.37 23.85 10.07
N GLU A 212 -0.65 23.45 9.31
CA GLU A 212 -0.51 22.42 8.26
C GLU A 212 0.55 22.82 7.22
N ILE A 213 0.57 24.09 6.81
CA ILE A 213 1.59 24.63 5.89
C ILE A 213 2.97 24.64 6.56
N GLU A 214 3.06 25.14 7.80
CA GLU A 214 4.33 25.22 8.56
C GLU A 214 5.00 23.85 8.74
N TYR A 215 4.21 22.80 9.04
CA TYR A 215 4.72 21.46 9.32
C TYR A 215 4.74 20.52 8.10
N GLY A 216 4.42 21.04 6.92
CA GLY A 216 4.47 20.30 5.65
C GLY A 216 3.47 19.14 5.59
N PHE A 217 2.22 19.39 5.97
CA PHE A 217 1.12 18.42 5.78
C PHE A 217 0.72 18.35 4.31
N HIS A 218 0.29 17.15 3.87
CA HIS A 218 -0.17 16.98 2.50
C HIS A 218 -1.53 17.68 2.29
N GLU A 219 -1.81 18.17 1.09
CA GLU A 219 -3.07 18.86 0.77
C GLU A 219 -4.32 17.95 0.94
N ASN A 220 -4.10 16.63 0.96
CA ASN A 220 -5.14 15.63 1.18
C ASN A 220 -5.44 15.38 2.66
N HIS A 221 -4.64 15.94 3.58
CA HIS A 221 -4.82 15.73 5.01
C HIS A 221 -6.19 16.21 5.49
N GLY A 222 -6.92 15.33 6.17
CA GLY A 222 -8.27 15.65 6.64
C GLY A 222 -9.36 15.72 5.57
N LYS A 223 -9.07 15.40 4.30
CA LYS A 223 -10.10 15.16 3.28
C LYS A 223 -10.57 13.70 3.38
N ASN A 224 -11.84 13.44 3.08
CA ASN A 224 -12.35 12.09 2.89
C ASN A 224 -12.17 11.63 1.44
N ALA A 225 -12.18 10.32 1.19
CA ALA A 225 -12.09 9.75 -0.16
C ALA A 225 -13.16 10.31 -1.13
N ASP A 226 -14.35 10.62 -0.62
CA ASP A 226 -15.44 11.23 -1.41
C ASP A 226 -15.16 12.70 -1.79
N GLU A 227 -14.49 13.46 -0.92
CA GLU A 227 -14.12 14.86 -1.17
C GLU A 227 -12.98 14.95 -2.20
N LEU A 228 -12.09 13.95 -2.23
CA LEU A 228 -11.01 13.83 -3.22
C LEU A 228 -11.50 13.40 -4.61
N LYS A 229 -12.63 12.69 -4.69
CA LYS A 229 -13.24 12.23 -5.97
C LYS A 229 -13.99 13.34 -6.72
N GLY A 230 -14.04 14.57 -6.20
CA GLY A 230 -14.77 15.67 -6.81
C GLY A 230 -16.26 15.36 -6.82
N GLY A 231 -16.91 15.49 -5.66
CA GLY A 231 -18.30 15.12 -5.46
C GLY A 231 -19.23 15.58 -6.58
N LYS A 232 -19.75 14.63 -7.35
CA LYS A 232 -21.10 14.71 -7.91
C LYS A 232 -21.91 13.63 -7.20
N ARG A 233 -22.71 14.08 -6.24
CA ARG A 233 -23.96 13.40 -5.89
C ARG A 233 -24.93 13.56 -7.05
#